data_AF-A0A4Y2S6H6-F1
#
_entry.id   AF-A0A4Y2S6H6-F1
#
_cell.length_a   1.000
_cell.length_b   1.000
_cell.length_c   1.000
_cell.angle_alpha   90.00
_cell.angle_beta   90.00
_cell.angle_gamma   90.00
#
_symmetry.space_group_name_H-M   'P 1'
#
loop_
_entity.id
_entity.type
_entity.pdbx_description
1 polymer ?
#
loop_
_entity_poly.entity_id
_entity_poly.type
_entity_poly.pdbx_seq_one_letter_code
_entity_poly.pdbx_strand_id
1 'polypeptide(L)'
;MHQESVWMNSSLFSEWFHDCFVPEVKKNLKKLKLKKAVLLMDNAPAHPDVETLKAENITCKFMPPNTTAILQPMDKGIIESMKRCYRKQLLSKLPFEGDDDAEEAACSILQFWKALTLKDCVYTLNELRNLYQSIP
;
A
#
# COMPACT_ATOMS: atom_id res chain seq x y z
N MET A 1 -8.82 5.08 18.53
CA MET A 1 -9.46 5.53 17.27
C MET A 1 -10.77 4.79 17.09
N HIS A 2 -11.91 5.47 17.25
CA HIS A 2 -13.21 4.96 16.79
C HIS A 2 -13.54 5.68 15.50
N GLN A 3 -13.77 4.92 14.42
CA GLN A 3 -14.11 5.45 13.11
C GLN A 3 -15.33 4.70 12.58
N GLU A 4 -16.38 5.42 12.19
CA GLU A 4 -17.64 4.84 11.70
C GLU A 4 -17.55 4.33 10.27
N SER A 5 -16.56 4.80 9.51
CA SER A 5 -16.28 4.36 8.15
C SER A 5 -14.90 3.69 8.07
N VAL A 6 -14.67 2.86 7.05
CA VAL A 6 -13.36 2.23 6.80
C VAL A 6 -12.39 3.20 6.09
N TRP A 7 -12.82 4.43 5.80
CA TRP A 7 -12.09 5.40 5.00
C TRP A 7 -11.18 6.28 5.86
N MET A 8 -10.00 6.62 5.34
CA MET A 8 -9.15 7.63 5.94
C MET A 8 -9.86 8.99 5.95
N ASN A 9 -9.71 9.75 7.02
CA ASN A 9 -10.13 11.15 7.08
C ASN A 9 -8.99 12.03 7.60
N SER A 10 -9.19 13.35 7.58
CA SER A 10 -8.15 14.32 7.93
C SER A 10 -7.68 14.22 9.38
N SER A 11 -8.56 13.87 10.32
CA SER A 11 -8.18 13.72 11.74
C SER A 11 -7.32 12.48 11.94
N LEU A 12 -7.72 11.33 11.39
CA LEU A 12 -6.91 10.11 11.46
C LEU A 12 -5.57 10.26 10.73
N PHE A 13 -5.54 10.98 9.60
CA PHE A 13 -4.28 11.27 8.92
C PHE A 13 -3.36 12.11 9.79
N SER A 14 -3.90 13.13 10.47
CA SER A 14 -3.13 13.97 11.39
C SER A 14 -2.58 13.16 12.57
N GLU A 15 -3.40 12.29 13.18
CA GLU A 15 -2.97 11.39 14.25
C GLU A 15 -1.85 10.46 13.75
N TRP A 16 -2.04 9.80 12.61
CA TRP A 16 -1.00 8.96 11.99
C TRP A 16 0.29 9.75 11.71
N PHE A 17 0.18 10.98 11.20
CA PHE A 17 1.34 11.81 10.89
C PHE A 17 2.16 12.11 12.15
N HIS A 18 1.51 12.57 13.22
CA HIS A 18 2.19 12.97 14.45
C HIS A 18 2.66 11.79 15.29
N ASP A 19 1.83 10.75 15.42
CA ASP A 19 2.07 9.67 16.38
C ASP A 19 2.87 8.50 15.78
N CYS A 20 2.83 8.32 14.45
CA CYS A 20 3.50 7.21 13.77
C CYS A 20 4.59 7.69 12.80
N PHE A 21 4.24 8.54 11.85
CA PHE A 21 5.16 8.93 10.77
C PHE A 21 6.33 9.76 11.27
N VAL A 22 6.08 10.82 12.04
CA VAL A 22 7.14 11.73 12.53
C VAL A 22 8.18 11.01 13.40
N PRO A 23 7.81 10.19 14.41
CA PRO A 23 8.78 9.46 15.22
C PRO A 23 9.68 8.52 14.39
N GLU A 24 9.08 7.76 13.46
CA GLU A 24 9.81 6.79 12.65
C GLU A 24 10.75 7.49 11.64
N VAL A 25 10.30 8.58 11.02
CA VAL A 25 11.16 9.38 10.13
C VAL A 25 12.31 10.01 10.90
N LYS A 26 12.07 10.59 12.09
CA LYS A 26 13.16 11.15 12.92
C LYS A 26 14.19 10.09 13.31
N LYS A 27 13.75 8.88 13.65
CA LYS A 27 14.63 7.74 13.93
C LYS A 27 15.48 7.38 12.69
N ASN A 28 14.87 7.31 11.51
CA ASN A 28 15.58 7.01 10.27
C ASN A 28 16.55 8.13 9.84
N LEU A 29 16.17 9.40 9.98
CA LEU A 29 17.07 10.53 9.73
C LEU A 29 18.35 10.44 10.59
N LYS A 30 18.21 10.14 11.89
CA LYS A 30 19.35 9.91 12.79
C LYS A 30 20.22 8.73 12.33
N LYS A 31 19.59 7.59 12.01
CA LYS A 31 20.28 6.37 11.55
C LYS A 31 21.08 6.62 10.26
N LEU A 32 20.50 7.34 9.31
CA LEU A 32 21.09 7.64 8.01
C LEU A 32 21.98 8.89 8.00
N LYS A 33 22.12 9.59 9.14
CA LYS A 33 22.83 10.87 9.27
C LYS A 33 22.31 11.95 8.30
N LEU A 34 21.01 11.94 8.02
CA LEU A 34 20.32 12.92 7.19
C LEU A 34 19.68 14.01 8.06
N LYS A 35 19.49 15.20 7.49
CA LYS A 35 18.99 16.37 8.23
C LYS A 35 17.53 16.69 8.00
N LYS A 36 16.96 16.37 6.83
CA LYS A 36 15.59 16.75 6.47
C LYS A 36 14.92 15.64 5.68
N ALA A 37 13.60 15.56 5.79
CA ALA A 37 12.75 14.70 4.99
C ALA A 37 11.60 15.49 4.36
N VAL A 38 11.09 14.97 3.24
CA VAL A 38 9.90 15.53 2.58
C VAL A 38 8.86 14.42 2.47
N LEU A 39 7.64 14.69 2.95
CA LEU A 39 6.46 13.86 2.71
C LEU A 39 5.75 14.42 1.47
N LEU A 40 5.72 13.63 0.40
CA LEU A 40 4.98 13.94 -0.83
C LEU A 40 3.61 13.27 -0.77
N MET A 41 2.54 14.04 -0.94
CA MET A 41 1.15 13.59 -0.83
C MET A 41 0.39 13.87 -2.13
N ASP A 42 -0.56 13.01 -2.51
CA ASP A 42 -1.54 13.35 -3.54
C ASP A 42 -2.61 14.33 -3.02
N ASN A 43 -3.48 14.78 -3.92
CA ASN A 43 -4.56 15.70 -3.63
C ASN A 43 -5.84 14.98 -3.15
N ALA A 44 -5.72 13.88 -2.40
CA ALA A 44 -6.89 13.18 -1.84
C ALA A 44 -7.65 14.06 -0.83
N PRO A 45 -8.99 14.07 -0.84
CA PRO A 45 -9.79 14.87 0.11
C PRO A 45 -9.56 14.55 1.59
N ALA A 46 -9.05 13.36 1.89
CA ALA A 46 -8.72 12.96 3.26
C ALA A 46 -7.48 13.66 3.81
N HIS A 47 -6.63 14.25 2.97
CA HIS A 47 -5.40 14.89 3.42
C HIS A 47 -5.70 16.25 4.07
N PRO A 48 -5.24 16.49 5.31
CA PRO A 48 -5.37 17.79 5.95
C PRO A 48 -4.46 18.82 5.27
N ASP A 49 -4.72 20.10 5.56
CA ASP A 49 -3.89 21.19 5.05
C ASP A 49 -2.43 21.02 5.51
N VAL A 50 -1.47 21.20 4.60
CA VAL A 50 -0.03 21.10 4.88
C VAL A 50 0.40 22.01 6.04
N GLU A 51 -0.26 23.15 6.25
CA GLU A 51 0.00 24.06 7.36
C GLU A 51 -0.29 23.45 8.74
N THR A 52 -1.12 22.41 8.79
CA THR A 52 -1.41 21.65 10.02
C THR A 52 -0.42 20.51 10.24
N LEU A 53 0.22 20.00 9.18
CA LEU A 53 1.20 18.91 9.21
C LEU A 53 2.62 19.41 9.46
N LYS A 54 2.85 19.96 10.66
CA LYS A 54 4.13 20.54 11.05
C LYS A 54 4.95 19.60 11.93
N ALA A 55 6.18 19.34 11.50
CA ALA A 55 7.19 18.68 12.32
C ALA A 55 8.57 19.22 11.97
N GLU A 56 9.40 19.45 12.99
CA GLU A 56 10.76 19.90 12.79
C GLU A 56 11.53 18.95 11.86
N ASN A 57 12.21 19.52 10.85
CA ASN A 57 13.00 18.81 9.85
C ASN A 57 12.19 17.92 8.87
N ILE A 58 10.86 18.02 8.87
CA ILE A 58 9.98 17.32 7.92
C ILE A 58 9.13 18.36 7.21
N THR A 59 9.07 18.31 5.88
CA THR A 59 8.23 19.21 5.07
C THR A 59 7.21 18.40 4.30
N CYS A 60 5.94 18.78 4.39
CA CYS A 60 4.87 18.16 3.62
C CYS A 60 4.62 18.95 2.34
N LYS A 61 4.41 18.27 1.21
CA LYS A 61 4.07 18.91 -0.07
C LYS A 61 3.06 18.08 -0.83
N PHE A 62 2.07 18.74 -1.42
CA PHE A 62 1.19 18.13 -2.40
C PHE A 62 1.87 18.08 -3.77
N MET A 63 1.63 16.99 -4.49
CA MET A 63 1.98 16.92 -5.91
C MET A 63 1.03 17.78 -6.74
N PRO A 64 1.44 18.19 -7.95
CA PRO A 64 0.55 18.87 -8.87
C PRO A 64 -0.75 18.10 -9.12
N PRO A 65 -1.89 18.80 -9.35
CA PRO A 65 -3.13 18.15 -9.75
C PRO A 65 -2.93 17.32 -11.02
N ASN A 66 -3.65 16.20 -11.15
CA ASN A 66 -3.64 15.31 -12.31
C ASN A 66 -2.29 14.63 -12.65
N THR A 67 -1.25 14.77 -11.82
CA THR A 67 0.00 14.03 -12.04
C THR A 67 0.08 12.70 -11.30
N THR A 68 -0.84 12.43 -10.36
CA THR A 68 -0.81 11.25 -9.48
C THR A 68 -0.66 9.95 -10.27
N ALA A 69 -1.51 9.69 -11.27
CA ALA A 69 -1.49 8.44 -12.02
C ALA A 69 -0.19 8.18 -12.81
N ILE A 70 0.60 9.22 -13.09
CA ILE A 70 1.82 9.13 -13.91
C ILE A 70 3.07 9.24 -13.05
N LEU A 71 3.07 10.16 -12.08
CA LEU A 71 4.25 10.55 -11.32
C LEU A 71 4.26 10.04 -9.88
N GLN A 72 3.16 9.49 -9.33
CA GLN A 72 3.23 9.04 -7.94
C GLN A 72 4.17 7.84 -7.79
N PRO A 73 5.28 7.99 -7.05
CA PRO A 73 6.22 6.89 -6.87
C PRO A 73 5.60 5.72 -6.09
N MET A 74 4.62 5.99 -5.22
CA MET A 74 3.94 4.95 -4.45
C MET A 74 3.03 4.09 -5.34
N ASP A 75 2.24 4.72 -6.21
CA ASP A 75 1.38 4.03 -7.17
C ASP A 75 2.16 3.17 -8.16
N LYS A 76 3.21 3.75 -8.78
CA LYS A 76 4.03 3.09 -9.81
C LYS A 76 5.15 2.21 -9.26
N GLY A 77 5.59 2.45 -8.04
CA GLY A 77 6.62 1.65 -7.40
C GLY A 77 5.99 0.53 -6.60
N ILE A 78 5.67 0.86 -5.35
CA ILE A 78 5.30 -0.14 -4.33
C ILE A 78 3.95 -0.79 -4.63
N ILE A 79 2.91 0.00 -4.94
CA ILE A 79 1.55 -0.51 -5.14
C ILE A 79 1.47 -1.37 -6.40
N GLU A 80 2.02 -0.91 -7.53
CA GLU A 80 2.07 -1.70 -8.76
C GLU A 80 2.82 -3.02 -8.54
N SER A 81 4.00 -2.97 -7.92
CA SER A 81 4.81 -4.17 -7.68
C SER A 81 4.10 -5.14 -6.74
N MET A 82 3.44 -4.64 -5.70
CA MET A 82 2.60 -5.43 -4.80
C MET A 82 1.43 -6.08 -5.54
N LYS A 83 0.69 -5.33 -6.36
CA LYS A 83 -0.40 -5.86 -7.21
C LYS A 83 0.11 -6.95 -8.16
N ARG A 84 1.26 -6.73 -8.80
CA ARG A 84 1.87 -7.70 -9.73
C ARG A 84 2.23 -9.00 -9.00
N CYS A 85 2.92 -8.91 -7.88
CA CYS A 85 3.33 -10.09 -7.12
C CYS A 85 2.12 -10.82 -6.51
N TYR A 86 1.14 -10.09 -5.99
CA TYR A 86 -0.11 -10.67 -5.50
C TYR A 86 -0.84 -11.46 -6.58
N ARG A 87 -1.01 -10.86 -7.78
CA ARG A 87 -1.60 -11.55 -8.92
C ARG A 87 -0.82 -12.80 -9.31
N LYS A 88 0.52 -12.72 -9.35
CA LYS A 88 1.36 -13.87 -9.66
C LYS A 88 1.15 -15.02 -8.68
N GLN A 89 1.13 -14.74 -7.37
CA GLN A 89 0.90 -15.75 -6.35
C GLN A 89 -0.53 -16.32 -6.43
N LEU A 90 -1.52 -15.46 -6.64
CA LEU A 90 -2.90 -15.90 -6.81
C LEU A 90 -3.05 -16.83 -8.02
N LEU A 91 -2.43 -16.49 -9.15
CA LEU A 91 -2.43 -17.32 -10.35
C LEU A 91 -1.68 -18.63 -10.14
N SER A 92 -0.59 -18.66 -9.35
CA SER A 92 0.10 -19.92 -9.04
C SER A 92 -0.69 -20.88 -8.14
N LYS A 93 -1.69 -20.36 -7.42
CA LYS A 93 -2.58 -21.16 -6.57
C LYS A 93 -3.83 -21.63 -7.33
N LEU A 94 -4.07 -21.12 -8.55
CA LEU A 94 -5.14 -21.63 -9.39
C LEU A 94 -4.78 -23.04 -9.85
N PRO A 95 -5.67 -24.03 -9.65
CA PRO A 95 -5.51 -25.33 -10.27
C PRO A 95 -5.72 -25.17 -11.77
N PHE A 96 -4.63 -25.11 -12.53
CA PHE A 96 -4.66 -25.33 -13.98
C PHE A 96 -4.43 -26.82 -14.21
N GLU A 97 -5.51 -27.58 -14.23
CA GLU A 97 -5.49 -28.91 -14.82
C GLU A 97 -5.59 -28.71 -16.34
N GLY A 98 -4.66 -29.31 -17.09
CA GLY A 98 -4.52 -29.13 -18.52
C GLY A 98 -5.60 -29.88 -19.30
N ASP A 99 -6.87 -29.67 -18.96
CA ASP A 99 -8.00 -30.25 -19.67
C ASP A 99 -8.34 -29.38 -20.87
N ASP A 100 -8.48 -30.03 -22.03
CA ASP A 100 -8.97 -29.42 -23.27
C ASP A 100 -10.47 -29.00 -23.15
N ASP A 101 -11.12 -29.31 -22.02
CA ASP A 101 -12.50 -28.94 -21.72
C ASP A 101 -12.59 -27.58 -21.00
N ALA A 102 -13.10 -26.59 -21.73
CA ALA A 102 -13.28 -25.23 -21.25
C ALA A 102 -14.31 -25.11 -20.12
N GLU A 103 -15.28 -26.01 -20.03
CA GLU A 103 -16.35 -25.97 -19.02
C GLU A 103 -15.84 -26.47 -17.66
N GLU A 104 -15.02 -27.52 -17.67
CA GLU A 104 -14.34 -28.05 -16.47
C GLU A 104 -13.34 -27.04 -15.89
N ALA A 105 -12.50 -26.44 -16.75
CA ALA A 105 -11.58 -25.38 -16.34
C ALA A 105 -12.30 -24.17 -15.71
N ALA A 106 -13.43 -23.75 -16.30
CA ALA A 106 -14.24 -22.66 -15.76
C ALA A 106 -14.84 -23.02 -14.38
N CYS A 107 -15.29 -24.26 -14.21
CA CYS A 107 -15.82 -24.75 -12.94
C CYS A 107 -14.75 -24.74 -11.83
N SER A 108 -13.54 -25.21 -12.13
CA SER A 108 -12.40 -25.21 -11.20
C SER A 108 -11.97 -23.79 -10.78
N ILE A 109 -11.92 -22.85 -11.74
CA ILE A 109 -11.67 -21.43 -11.43
C ILE A 109 -12.76 -20.86 -10.52
N LEU A 110 -14.04 -21.14 -10.80
CA LEU A 110 -15.15 -20.67 -9.98
C LEU A 110 -15.06 -21.22 -8.55
N GLN A 111 -14.74 -22.49 -8.38
CA GLN A 111 -14.56 -23.12 -7.07
C GLN A 111 -13.41 -22.49 -6.29
N PHE A 112 -12.27 -22.23 -6.96
CA PHE A 112 -11.15 -21.52 -6.36
C PHE A 112 -11.56 -20.15 -5.82
N TRP A 113 -12.26 -19.33 -6.61
CA TRP A 113 -12.71 -18.00 -6.17
C TRP A 113 -13.71 -18.06 -5.00
N LYS A 114 -14.58 -19.09 -4.98
CA LYS A 114 -15.50 -19.32 -3.85
C LYS A 114 -14.78 -19.76 -2.57
N ALA A 115 -13.67 -20.48 -2.71
CA ALA A 115 -12.87 -20.94 -1.58
C ALA A 115 -11.92 -19.85 -1.02
N LEU A 116 -11.60 -18.82 -1.81
CA LEU A 116 -10.68 -17.76 -1.40
C LEU A 116 -11.24 -16.93 -0.24
N THR A 117 -10.55 -16.96 0.90
CA THR A 117 -10.97 -16.20 2.09
C THR A 117 -10.17 -14.91 2.28
N LEU A 118 -10.69 -13.97 3.07
CA LEU A 118 -9.95 -12.79 3.50
C LEU A 118 -8.65 -13.16 4.24
N LYS A 119 -8.65 -14.29 4.97
CA LYS A 119 -7.48 -14.82 5.65
C LYS A 119 -6.38 -15.13 4.63
N ASP A 120 -6.70 -15.83 3.55
CA ASP A 120 -5.75 -16.19 2.49
C ASP A 120 -5.16 -14.96 1.80
N CYS A 121 -6.00 -13.93 1.57
CA CYS A 121 -5.55 -12.64 1.05
C CYS A 121 -4.51 -11.99 1.98
N VAL A 122 -4.77 -11.93 3.28
CA VAL A 122 -3.86 -11.33 4.27
C VAL A 122 -2.53 -12.10 4.36
N TYR A 123 -2.56 -13.43 4.37
CA TYR A 123 -1.33 -14.23 4.38
C TYR A 123 -0.50 -14.02 3.12
N THR A 124 -1.14 -14.01 1.95
CA THR A 124 -0.48 -13.73 0.66
C THR A 124 0.19 -12.35 0.70
N LEU A 125 -0.45 -11.33 1.26
CA LEU A 125 0.16 -10.01 1.44
C LEU A 125 1.34 -10.01 2.42
N ASN A 126 1.25 -10.77 3.51
CA ASN A 126 2.32 -10.88 4.50
C ASN A 126 3.57 -11.57 3.94
N GLU A 127 3.39 -12.63 3.14
CA GLU A 127 4.48 -13.30 2.43
C GLU A 127 5.22 -12.34 1.49
N LEU A 128 4.48 -11.49 0.77
CA LEU A 128 5.07 -10.47 -0.08
C LEU A 128 5.91 -9.46 0.70
N ARG A 129 5.44 -9.01 1.87
CA ARG A 129 6.19 -8.09 2.74
C ARG A 129 7.55 -8.65 3.14
N ASN A 130 7.61 -9.94 3.50
CA ASN A 130 8.86 -10.60 3.89
C ASN A 130 9.85 -10.66 2.72
N LEU A 131 9.35 -10.84 1.49
CA LEU A 131 10.17 -10.85 0.28
C LEU A 131 10.86 -9.49 0.06
N TYR A 132 10.15 -8.36 0.28
CA TYR A 132 10.73 -7.02 0.14
C TYR A 132 11.74 -6.65 1.22
N GLN A 133 11.59 -7.18 2.45
CA GLN A 133 12.57 -6.97 3.52
C GLN A 133 13.87 -7.77 3.32
N SER A 134 13.87 -8.75 2.42
CA SER A 134 15.04 -9.57 2.06
C SER A 134 15.83 -9.08 0.84
N ILE A 135 15.38 -8.01 0.19
CA ILE A 135 16.11 -7.39 -0.93
C ILE A 135 17.19 -6.49 -0.33
N PRO A 136 18.49 -6.70 -0.66
CA PRO A 136 19.61 -5.97 -0.07
C PRO A 136 19.61 -4.46 -0.35
#